data_AF-A0A067QT03-F1
#
_entry.id   AF-A0A067QT03-F1
#
_cell.length_a   1.000
_cell.length_b   1.000
_cell.length_c   1.000
_cell.angle_alpha   90.00
_cell.angle_beta   90.00
_cell.angle_gamma   90.00
#
_symmetry.space_group_name_H-M   'P 1'
#
loop_
_entity.id
_entity.type
_entity.pdbx_description
1 polymer ?
#
loop_
_entity_poly.entity_id
_entity_poly.type
_entity_poly.pdbx_seq_one_letter_code
_entity_poly.pdbx_strand_id
1 'polypeptide(L)'
;MNVDRKNLLHENLRLTHIQDGAEKIKQICTEFIDIFKLPGDKLTATTAAENSIPTPPIPQGRAITLKNYRLPEAQSNEVQSQITKMLDEDIITPIKSEWNFPLIIVPKKIDASGKKN
;
A
#
# COMPACT_ATOMS: atom_id res chain seq x y z
N MET A 1 22.97 2.59 -6.48
CA MET A 1 23.55 3.79 -5.85
C MET A 1 22.90 3.88 -4.49
N ASN A 2 23.63 3.54 -3.42
CA ASN A 2 23.08 3.40 -2.08
C ASN A 2 22.82 4.80 -1.53
N VAL A 3 21.62 5.34 -1.77
CA VAL A 3 21.18 6.59 -1.13
C VAL A 3 21.28 6.35 0.36
N ASP A 4 21.98 7.23 1.08
CA ASP A 4 22.11 7.13 2.52
C ASP A 4 20.72 7.20 3.15
N ARG A 5 20.22 6.03 3.58
CA ARG A 5 18.88 5.82 4.15
C ARG A 5 18.58 6.80 5.26
N LYS A 6 19.61 7.19 6.01
CA LYS A 6 19.51 8.16 7.11
C LYS A 6 19.14 9.55 6.60
N ASN A 7 19.76 9.99 5.50
CA ASN A 7 19.43 11.28 4.88
C ASN A 7 17.99 11.26 4.36
N LEU A 8 17.59 10.17 3.71
CA LEU A 8 16.22 9.99 3.23
C LEU A 8 15.20 10.02 4.38
N LEU A 9 15.50 9.38 5.52
CA LEU A 9 14.68 9.47 6.72
C LEU A 9 14.54 10.93 7.19
N HIS A 10 15.67 11.63 7.36
CA HIS A 10 15.65 13.01 7.86
C HIS A 10 14.92 13.98 6.94
N GLU A 11 15.03 13.82 5.62
CA GLU A 11 14.29 14.61 4.63
C GLU A 11 12.77 14.43 4.73
N ASN A 12 12.32 13.25 5.17
CA ASN A 12 10.90 12.92 5.29
C ASN A 12 10.30 13.20 6.68
N LEU A 13 11.12 13.48 7.69
CA LEU A 13 10.66 13.82 9.04
C LEU A 13 10.14 15.27 9.11
N ARG A 14 8.84 15.43 9.41
CA ARG A 14 8.19 16.75 9.51
C ARG A 14 8.23 17.30 10.93
N LEU A 15 9.36 17.86 11.33
CA LEU A 15 9.57 18.32 12.73
C LEU A 15 9.53 19.85 12.89
N THR A 16 9.18 20.61 11.85
CA THR A 16 9.20 22.09 11.85
C THR A 16 8.26 22.73 12.89
N HIS A 17 7.23 22.02 13.33
CA HIS A 17 6.26 22.47 14.32
C HIS A 17 6.65 22.13 15.77
N ILE A 18 7.74 21.39 15.96
CA ILE A 18 8.18 20.93 17.27
C ILE A 18 9.16 21.95 17.86
N GLN A 19 8.78 22.55 18.99
CA GLN A 19 9.55 23.62 19.63
C GLN A 19 10.69 23.09 20.51
N ASP A 20 10.50 21.94 21.18
CA ASP A 20 11.51 21.27 22.00
C ASP A 20 11.51 19.76 21.73
N GLY A 21 12.68 19.12 21.78
CA GLY A 21 12.84 17.67 21.62
C GLY A 21 12.93 17.14 20.19
N ALA A 22 12.93 18.01 19.17
CA ALA A 22 13.06 17.59 17.76
C ALA A 22 14.31 16.73 17.50
N GLU A 23 15.45 17.08 18.12
CA GLU A 23 16.70 16.32 17.98
C GLU A 23 16.63 14.95 18.67
N LYS A 24 15.97 14.84 19.82
CA LYS A 24 15.75 13.54 20.49
C LYS A 24 14.89 12.61 19.62
N ILE A 25 13.86 13.16 18.97
CA ILE A 25 13.02 12.42 18.02
C ILE A 25 13.85 11.94 16.83
N LYS A 26 14.65 12.82 16.21
CA LYS A 26 15.55 12.43 15.11
C LYS A 26 16.51 11.32 15.52
N GLN A 27 17.05 11.39 16.73
CA GLN A 27 17.95 10.37 17.26
C GLN A 27 17.26 9.01 17.37
N ILE A 28 16.07 8.95 18.00
CA ILE A 28 15.28 7.72 18.12
C ILE A 28 14.90 7.17 16.74
N CYS A 29 14.44 8.02 15.82
CA CYS A 29 14.10 7.57 14.47
C CYS A 29 15.31 7.02 13.71
N THR A 30 16.51 7.58 13.95
CA THR A 30 17.76 7.08 13.36
C THR A 30 18.18 5.75 13.97
N GLU A 31 17.99 5.57 15.27
CA GLU A 31 18.26 4.32 15.98
C GLU A 31 17.41 3.16 15.42
N PHE A 32 16.14 3.43 15.12
CA PHE A 32 15.18 2.45 14.58
C PHE A 32 14.87 2.70 13.09
N ILE A 33 15.88 3.02 12.30
CA ILE A 33 15.76 3.39 10.88
C ILE A 33 15.18 2.28 9.97
N ASP A 34 15.30 1.03 10.39
CA ASP A 34 14.81 -0.16 9.73
C ASP A 34 13.28 -0.33 9.85
N ILE A 35 12.66 0.24 10.89
CA ILE A 35 11.20 0.19 11.11
C ILE A 35 10.46 1.03 10.06
N PHE A 36 11.06 2.11 9.58
CA PHE A 36 10.39 3.05 8.68
C PHE A 36 10.37 2.52 7.25
N LYS A 37 9.20 2.60 6.61
CA LYS A 37 9.05 2.46 5.17
C LYS A 37 9.47 3.77 4.48
N LEU A 38 10.59 3.77 3.78
CA LEU A 38 11.11 4.94 3.07
C LEU A 38 10.87 4.82 1.55
N PRO A 39 10.90 5.94 0.80
CA PRO A 39 10.78 5.92 -0.65
C PRO A 39 11.78 4.96 -1.31
N GLY A 40 11.28 4.05 -2.15
CA GLY A 40 12.08 3.03 -2.82
C GLY A 40 12.15 1.69 -2.10
N ASP A 41 11.73 1.61 -0.82
CA ASP A 41 11.61 0.33 -0.13
C ASP A 41 10.50 -0.53 -0.76
N LYS A 42 10.64 -1.86 -0.71
CA LYS A 42 9.56 -2.82 -1.06
C LYS A 42 8.69 -3.12 0.15
N LEU A 43 7.40 -3.43 -0.06
CA LEU A 43 6.53 -3.83 1.04
C LEU A 43 6.94 -5.25 1.42
N THR A 44 7.06 -5.54 2.71
CA THR A 44 7.45 -6.87 3.20
C THR A 44 6.33 -7.47 4.03
N ALA A 45 6.20 -8.80 3.99
CA ALA A 45 5.31 -9.55 4.85
C ALA A 45 6.12 -10.51 5.73
N THR A 46 5.53 -10.92 6.87
CA THR A 46 6.12 -11.97 7.70
C THR A 46 5.79 -13.34 7.12
N THR A 47 6.76 -14.25 7.13
CA THR A 47 6.56 -15.66 6.76
C THR A 47 6.23 -16.53 7.97
N ALA A 48 6.11 -15.94 9.17
CA ALA A 48 5.89 -16.68 10.41
C ALA A 48 4.47 -17.25 10.55
N ALA A 49 3.50 -16.75 9.78
CA ALA A 49 2.12 -17.18 9.84
C ALA A 49 1.49 -17.22 8.44
N GLU A 50 0.71 -18.27 8.18
CA GLU A 50 -0.14 -18.41 7.01
C GLU A 50 -1.60 -18.20 7.44
N ASN A 51 -2.32 -17.35 6.72
CA ASN A 51 -3.72 -17.03 7.03
C ASN A 51 -4.65 -17.88 6.17
N SER A 52 -5.66 -18.49 6.79
CA SER A 52 -6.73 -19.22 6.10
C SER A 52 -8.09 -18.66 6.51
N ILE A 53 -9.01 -18.58 5.55
CA ILE A 53 -10.39 -18.13 5.76
C ILE A 53 -11.30 -19.36 5.74
N PRO A 54 -11.76 -19.87 6.90
CA PRO A 54 -12.66 -21.00 6.94
C PRO A 54 -14.04 -20.59 6.43
N THR A 55 -14.49 -21.22 5.34
CA THR A 55 -15.84 -21.05 4.80
C THR A 55 -16.68 -22.30 5.05
N PRO A 56 -18.02 -22.18 5.17
CA PRO A 56 -18.88 -23.35 5.11
C PRO A 56 -18.71 -24.08 3.77
N PRO A 57 -19.08 -25.37 3.68
CA PRO A 57 -19.02 -26.10 2.42
C PRO A 57 -19.80 -25.39 1.31
N ILE A 58 -19.10 -24.97 0.26
CA ILE A 58 -19.68 -24.33 -0.92
C ILE A 58 -19.82 -25.40 -2.02
N PRO A 59 -21.04 -25.71 -2.47
CA PRO A 59 -21.22 -26.65 -3.57
C PRO A 59 -20.52 -26.16 -4.84
N GLN A 60 -20.04 -27.11 -5.65
CA GLN A 60 -19.41 -26.82 -6.93
C GLN A 60 -20.35 -25.98 -7.81
N GLY A 61 -19.80 -24.95 -8.45
CA GLY A 61 -20.56 -24.04 -9.32
C GLY A 61 -21.40 -22.99 -8.59
N ARG A 62 -21.35 -22.89 -7.26
CA ARG A 62 -22.00 -21.81 -6.48
C ARG A 62 -21.06 -20.71 -6.01
N ALA A 63 -19.92 -20.53 -6.69
CA ALA A 63 -19.07 -19.39 -6.41
C ALA A 63 -19.79 -18.08 -6.76
N ILE A 64 -19.54 -17.04 -5.97
CA ILE A 64 -20.13 -15.73 -6.23
C ILE A 64 -19.27 -15.00 -7.26
N THR A 65 -19.81 -14.84 -8.46
CA THR A 65 -19.20 -14.05 -9.52
C THR A 65 -20.14 -12.91 -9.93
N LEU A 66 -19.72 -11.69 -9.63
CA LEU A 66 -20.41 -10.47 -10.02
C LEU A 66 -19.70 -9.83 -11.22
N LYS A 67 -20.45 -9.18 -12.11
CA LYS A 67 -19.87 -8.48 -13.26
C LYS A 67 -19.20 -7.18 -12.81
N ASN A 68 -18.02 -6.90 -13.35
CA ASN A 68 -17.33 -5.62 -13.11
C ASN A 68 -18.11 -4.44 -13.73
N TYR A 69 -18.20 -3.34 -12.99
CA TYR A 69 -18.76 -2.10 -13.52
C TYR A 69 -17.82 -1.49 -14.55
N ARG A 70 -18.41 -0.76 -15.52
CA ARG A 70 -17.63 -0.01 -16.49
C ARG A 70 -17.00 1.19 -15.78
N LEU A 71 -15.67 1.28 -15.85
CA LEU A 71 -14.93 2.40 -15.30
C LEU A 71 -14.93 3.57 -16.30
N PRO A 72 -15.13 4.82 -15.85
CA PRO A 72 -14.87 6.00 -16.64
C PRO A 72 -13.41 6.06 -17.11
N GLU A 73 -13.17 6.56 -18.32
CA GLU A 73 -11.83 6.72 -18.87
C GLU A 73 -10.92 7.56 -17.97
N ALA A 74 -11.46 8.65 -17.40
CA ALA A 74 -10.74 9.53 -16.49
C ALA A 74 -10.16 8.81 -15.24
N GLN A 75 -10.73 7.66 -14.87
CA GLN A 75 -10.28 6.86 -13.73
C GLN A 75 -9.38 5.68 -14.14
N SER A 76 -9.30 5.37 -15.44
CA SER A 76 -8.58 4.19 -15.93
C SER A 76 -7.07 4.30 -15.68
N ASN A 77 -6.50 5.50 -15.83
CA ASN A 77 -5.08 5.75 -15.55
C ASN A 77 -4.73 5.52 -14.08
N GLU A 78 -5.59 5.97 -13.17
CA GLU A 78 -5.36 5.81 -11.73
C GLU A 78 -5.43 4.32 -11.33
N VAL A 79 -6.45 3.61 -11.83
CA VAL A 79 -6.59 2.16 -11.61
C VAL A 79 -5.36 1.41 -12.12
N GLN A 80 -4.91 1.72 -13.34
CA GLN A 80 -3.76 1.06 -13.93
C GLN A 80 -2.49 1.32 -13.11
N SER A 81 -2.29 2.55 -12.64
CA SER A 81 -1.17 2.93 -11.77
C SER A 81 -1.17 2.11 -10.48
N GLN A 82 -2.31 2.01 -9.79
CA GLN A 82 -2.44 1.25 -8.55
C GLN A 82 -2.25 -0.25 -8.76
N ILE A 83 -2.85 -0.84 -9.80
CA ILE A 83 -2.68 -2.26 -10.14
C ILE A 83 -1.22 -2.57 -10.44
N THR A 84 -0.57 -1.76 -11.27
CA THR A 84 0.84 -1.94 -11.63
C THR A 84 1.72 -1.89 -10.38
N LYS A 85 1.51 -0.89 -9.52
CA LYS A 85 2.23 -0.78 -8.25
C LYS A 85 2.03 -2.00 -7.35
N MET A 86 0.80 -2.49 -7.20
CA MET A 86 0.52 -3.66 -6.35
C MET A 86 1.11 -4.95 -6.93
N LEU A 87 1.19 -5.07 -8.25
CA LEU A 87 1.88 -6.19 -8.91
C LEU A 87 3.40 -6.11 -8.69
N ASP A 88 4.00 -4.92 -8.86
CA ASP A 88 5.45 -4.70 -8.66
C ASP A 88 5.88 -4.92 -7.20
N GLU A 89 4.98 -4.65 -6.25
CA GLU A 89 5.16 -4.88 -4.81
C GLU A 89 4.77 -6.31 -4.37
N ASP A 90 4.37 -7.20 -5.29
CA ASP A 90 3.97 -8.59 -5.01
C ASP A 90 2.81 -8.71 -4.01
N ILE A 91 1.90 -7.73 -4.00
CA ILE A 91 0.71 -7.69 -3.16
C ILE A 91 -0.45 -8.46 -3.81
N ILE A 92 -0.55 -8.37 -5.14
CA ILE A 92 -1.57 -9.05 -5.93
C ILE A 92 -0.91 -9.86 -7.05
N THR A 93 -1.65 -10.85 -7.57
CA THR A 93 -1.20 -11.68 -8.69
C THR A 93 -2.34 -11.99 -9.65
N PRO A 94 -2.08 -12.15 -10.96
CA PRO A 94 -3.08 -12.62 -11.91
C PRO A 94 -3.53 -14.05 -11.57
N ILE A 95 -4.84 -14.26 -11.46
CA ILE A 95 -5.43 -15.58 -11.21
C ILE A 95 -6.70 -15.77 -12.01
N LYS A 96 -6.97 -17.02 -12.42
CA LYS A 96 -8.27 -17.44 -12.95
C LYS A 96 -9.10 -18.01 -11.79
N SER A 97 -10.10 -17.27 -11.34
CA SER A 97 -10.94 -17.61 -10.18
C SER A 97 -12.41 -17.72 -10.58
N GLU A 98 -13.13 -18.64 -9.94
CA GLU A 98 -14.59 -18.74 -9.99
C GLU A 98 -15.29 -17.66 -9.12
N TRP A 99 -14.50 -16.90 -8.35
CA TRP A 99 -14.94 -15.80 -7.50
C TRP A 99 -14.54 -14.46 -8.10
N ASN A 100 -15.50 -13.55 -8.23
CA ASN A 100 -15.23 -12.18 -8.69
C ASN A 100 -16.15 -11.16 -8.02
N PHE A 101 -15.59 -10.04 -7.59
CA PHE A 101 -16.33 -8.91 -7.04
C PHE A 101 -15.94 -7.61 -7.80
N PRO A 102 -16.89 -6.71 -8.10
CA PRO A 102 -16.60 -5.51 -8.88
C PRO A 102 -15.67 -4.55 -8.14
N LEU A 103 -14.77 -3.91 -8.90
CA LEU A 103 -13.95 -2.81 -8.42
C LEU A 103 -14.81 -1.54 -8.25
N ILE A 104 -14.59 -0.83 -7.14
CA ILE A 104 -15.21 0.47 -6.85
C ILE A 104 -14.11 1.50 -6.62
N ILE A 105 -14.19 2.63 -7.31
CA ILE A 105 -13.21 3.72 -7.21
C ILE A 105 -13.80 4.84 -6.37
N VAL A 106 -13.08 5.20 -5.31
CA VAL A 106 -13.50 6.26 -4.38
C VAL A 106 -12.39 7.31 -4.30
N PRO A 107 -12.64 8.56 -4.73
CA PRO A 107 -11.66 9.64 -4.62
C PRO A 107 -11.29 9.90 -3.15
N LYS A 108 -10.00 9.99 -2.86
CA LYS A 108 -9.53 10.36 -1.52
C LYS A 108 -9.46 11.89 -1.38
N LYS A 109 -9.56 12.33 -0.12
CA LYS A 109 -9.26 13.73 0.25
C LYS A 109 -7.77 13.98 0.11
N ILE A 110 -7.40 15.24 -0.10
CA ILE A 110 -6.01 15.68 -0.13
C ILE A 110 -5.37 15.36 1.22
N ASP A 111 -4.21 14.71 1.20
CA ASP A 111 -3.49 14.36 2.41
C ASP A 111 -2.62 15.53 2.91
N ALA A 112 -1.92 15.33 4.03
CA ALA A 112 -1.03 16.34 4.60
C ALA A 112 0.19 16.68 3.70
N SER A 113 0.43 15.96 2.60
CA SER A 113 1.46 16.28 1.60
C SER A 113 0.95 17.22 0.50
N GLY A 114 -0.34 17.58 0.51
CA GLY A 114 -0.95 18.40 -0.53
C GLY A 114 -1.24 17.62 -1.82
N LYS A 115 -1.00 16.31 -1.82
CA LYS A 115 -1.26 15.43 -2.97
C LYS A 115 -2.61 14.75 -2.81
N LYS A 116 -3.26 14.52 -3.95
CA LYS A 116 -4.45 13.67 -4.06
C LYS A 116 -3.95 12.28 -4.41
N ASN A 117 -4.16 11.32 -3.50
CA ASN A 117 -3.94 9.90 -3.76
C ASN A 117 -5.22 9.25 -4.31
#